data_AF-A0A1W9H4H6-F1
#
_entry.id   AF-A0A1W9H4H6-F1
#
_cell.length_a   1.000
_cell.length_b   1.000
_cell.length_c   1.000
_cell.angle_alpha   90.00
_cell.angle_beta   90.00
_cell.angle_gamma   90.00
#
_symmetry.space_group_name_H-M   'P 1'
#
loop_
_entity.id
_entity.type
_entity.pdbx_description
1 polymer ?
#
loop_
_entity_poly.entity_id
_entity_poly.type
_entity_poly.pdbx_seq_one_letter_code
_entity_poly.pdbx_strand_id
1 'polypeptide(L)'
;MKILVPATLFLALAACSGNNAPRDTETAATTNGIDPAAPPPVATESVANDALAANGAAPAGAPAPDDVATLSGAQFASFTGDASKGKTAFTVCATCHSVEPGANRIGPTLHQVVGRKAGTVPGYSYSAANKNSGITWTKEKLFQYLEKPQRVIPGTKMTYPGMADPQQRADLIAYLATV
;
A
#
# COMPACT_ATOMS: atom_id res chain seq x y z
N MET A 1 23.88 3.28 51.06
CA MET A 1 24.06 1.82 50.84
C MET A 1 24.17 1.57 49.35
N LYS A 2 25.32 1.05 48.91
CA LYS A 2 25.62 0.64 47.53
C LYS A 2 25.39 -0.87 47.43
N ILE A 3 24.53 -1.33 46.52
CA ILE A 3 24.38 -2.73 46.13
C ILE A 3 24.23 -2.70 44.60
N LEU A 4 25.34 -2.75 43.87
CA LEU A 4 26.02 -3.93 43.32
C LEU A 4 25.17 -4.65 42.25
N VAL A 5 25.51 -4.34 41.00
CA VAL A 5 25.09 -4.98 39.75
C VAL A 5 26.16 -5.99 39.34
N PRO A 6 25.82 -7.19 38.83
CA PRO A 6 26.64 -7.92 37.88
C PRO A 6 25.95 -7.89 36.50
N ALA A 7 26.55 -7.28 35.48
CA ALA A 7 27.61 -7.85 34.64
C ALA A 7 27.11 -9.05 33.80
N THR A 8 26.66 -8.75 32.57
CA THR A 8 27.29 -9.15 31.28
C THR A 8 26.98 -10.58 30.83
N LEU A 9 26.36 -10.71 29.64
CA LEU A 9 27.06 -11.22 28.45
C LEU A 9 26.21 -10.96 27.19
N PHE A 10 26.66 -10.01 26.38
CA PHE A 10 26.31 -9.92 24.96
C PHE A 10 27.19 -10.91 24.20
N LEU A 11 26.61 -11.73 23.33
CA LEU A 11 27.31 -12.22 22.14
C LEU A 11 26.32 -12.31 20.98
N ALA A 12 26.54 -11.45 20.00
CA ALA A 12 25.85 -11.44 18.72
C ALA A 12 26.76 -12.03 17.63
N LEU A 13 26.12 -12.33 16.50
CA LEU A 13 26.64 -12.36 15.12
C LEU A 13 27.00 -13.73 14.47
N ALA A 14 26.05 -14.16 13.64
CA ALA A 14 26.15 -14.55 12.22
C ALA A 14 27.36 -15.35 11.72
N ALA A 15 27.04 -16.47 11.05
CA ALA A 15 27.87 -17.07 10.02
C ALA A 15 27.01 -17.39 8.78
N CYS A 16 27.59 -17.10 7.62
CA CYS A 16 26.99 -17.21 6.29
C CYS A 16 27.24 -18.58 5.63
N SER A 17 26.51 -18.79 4.53
CA SER A 17 26.98 -19.40 3.27
C SER A 17 27.07 -20.93 3.16
N GLY A 18 26.30 -21.47 2.21
CA GLY A 18 26.48 -22.82 1.70
C GLY A 18 25.38 -23.23 0.73
N ASN A 19 25.51 -22.88 -0.55
CA ASN A 19 24.80 -23.60 -1.62
C ASN A 19 25.69 -23.70 -2.85
N ASN A 20 26.32 -24.87 -3.00
CA ASN A 20 27.04 -25.30 -4.20
C ASN A 20 26.05 -26.04 -5.12
N ALA A 21 26.00 -25.65 -6.39
CA ALA A 21 25.59 -26.54 -7.47
C ALA A 21 26.47 -26.22 -8.70
N PRO A 22 27.08 -27.24 -9.32
CA PRO A 22 27.96 -27.05 -10.47
C PRO A 22 27.18 -26.75 -11.75
N ARG A 23 27.86 -26.02 -12.63
CA ARG A 23 27.52 -25.83 -14.04
C ARG A 23 28.32 -26.85 -14.84
N ASP A 24 27.61 -27.57 -15.70
CA ASP A 24 28.20 -28.48 -16.66
C ASP A 24 27.76 -27.99 -18.05
N THR A 25 28.74 -27.53 -18.79
CA THR A 25 28.71 -27.28 -20.23
C THR A 25 28.75 -28.59 -21.00
N GLU A 26 27.90 -28.77 -22.01
CA GLU A 26 28.24 -29.65 -23.14
C GLU A 26 27.81 -29.01 -24.47
N THR A 27 28.69 -29.21 -25.44
CA THR A 27 28.88 -28.54 -26.73
C THR A 27 28.47 -29.47 -27.87
N ALA A 28 27.88 -28.94 -28.94
CA ALA A 28 28.12 -29.25 -30.37
C ALA A 28 26.89 -28.77 -31.20
N ALA A 29 26.96 -27.74 -32.07
CA ALA A 29 27.69 -27.56 -33.33
C ALA A 29 26.99 -28.14 -34.59
N THR A 30 26.65 -27.21 -35.50
CA THR A 30 26.59 -27.34 -37.00
C THR A 30 25.33 -28.01 -37.59
N THR A 31 24.63 -27.54 -38.65
CA THR A 31 25.00 -26.80 -39.87
C THR A 31 23.82 -26.00 -40.50
N ASN A 32 24.20 -24.95 -41.25
CA ASN A 32 23.70 -24.41 -42.55
C ASN A 32 22.21 -24.48 -42.99
N GLY A 33 21.58 -23.30 -43.08
CA GLY A 33 21.15 -22.62 -44.33
C GLY A 33 19.99 -23.15 -45.19
N ILE A 34 19.03 -22.26 -45.52
CA ILE A 34 18.33 -22.01 -46.82
C ILE A 34 16.95 -21.34 -46.56
N ASP A 35 16.81 -20.08 -46.96
CA ASP A 35 15.54 -19.31 -47.11
C ASP A 35 14.80 -19.73 -48.41
N PRO A 36 13.68 -19.09 -48.83
CA PRO A 36 12.44 -18.67 -48.16
C PRO A 36 11.18 -19.19 -48.94
N ALA A 37 9.96 -19.02 -48.39
CA ALA A 37 8.72 -18.63 -49.11
C ALA A 37 7.44 -19.04 -48.34
N ALA A 38 6.55 -18.08 -48.13
CA ALA A 38 5.12 -18.30 -47.85
C ALA A 38 4.38 -18.61 -49.17
N PRO A 39 3.22 -19.32 -49.17
CA PRO A 39 1.91 -18.67 -48.97
C PRO A 39 0.82 -19.65 -48.43
N PRO A 40 -0.51 -19.44 -48.59
CA PRO A 40 -1.43 -18.34 -48.26
C PRO A 40 -2.50 -18.77 -47.19
N PRO A 41 -3.54 -17.97 -46.86
CA PRO A 41 -4.35 -18.13 -45.65
C PRO A 41 -5.69 -18.91 -45.81
N VAL A 42 -6.40 -19.04 -44.69
CA VAL A 42 -7.87 -19.02 -44.48
C VAL A 42 -8.56 -20.33 -43.98
N ALA A 43 -9.31 -20.14 -42.87
CA ALA A 43 -10.46 -20.89 -42.29
C ALA A 43 -10.23 -22.34 -41.80
N THR A 44 -10.76 -22.80 -40.64
CA THR A 44 -12.17 -22.78 -40.20
C THR A 44 -12.34 -22.89 -38.67
N GLU A 45 -13.33 -22.16 -38.15
CA GLU A 45 -14.28 -22.47 -37.06
C GLU A 45 -13.86 -23.06 -35.69
N SER A 46 -14.04 -22.22 -34.66
CA SER A 46 -14.75 -22.45 -33.39
C SER A 46 -14.83 -23.87 -32.81
N VAL A 47 -14.18 -24.08 -31.67
CA VAL A 47 -14.88 -24.53 -30.45
C VAL A 47 -14.33 -23.79 -29.23
N ALA A 48 -15.26 -23.24 -28.45
CA ALA A 48 -15.01 -22.60 -27.18
C ALA A 48 -14.45 -23.61 -26.16
N ASN A 49 -13.59 -23.15 -25.25
CA ASN A 49 -13.99 -22.92 -23.86
C ASN A 49 -12.82 -22.47 -22.97
N ASP A 50 -13.17 -21.50 -22.12
CA ASP A 50 -12.61 -21.22 -20.80
C ASP A 50 -11.12 -20.90 -20.65
N ALA A 51 -10.83 -19.61 -20.46
CA ALA A 51 -10.11 -19.16 -19.27
C ALA A 51 -9.98 -17.63 -19.24
N LEU A 52 -10.68 -17.01 -18.29
CA LEU A 52 -10.07 -16.09 -17.32
C LEU A 52 -8.97 -15.12 -17.82
N ALA A 53 -9.36 -14.01 -18.45
CA ALA A 53 -8.67 -12.71 -18.50
C ALA A 53 -9.40 -11.84 -19.54
N ALA A 54 -9.71 -10.56 -19.38
CA ALA A 54 -9.27 -9.56 -18.43
C ALA A 54 -10.38 -8.51 -18.32
N ASN A 55 -10.91 -8.26 -17.12
CA ASN A 55 -11.56 -6.98 -16.86
C ASN A 55 -10.47 -5.94 -16.60
N GLY A 56 -9.79 -5.57 -17.68
CA GLY A 56 -8.93 -4.39 -17.77
C GLY A 56 -9.75 -3.11 -17.91
N ALA A 57 -10.86 -2.99 -17.18
CA ALA A 57 -11.52 -1.72 -17.00
C ALA A 57 -10.80 -0.97 -15.89
N ALA A 58 -9.96 0.00 -16.27
CA ALA A 58 -9.55 1.05 -15.35
C ALA A 58 -10.81 1.59 -14.65
N PRO A 59 -10.86 1.70 -13.31
CA PRO A 59 -12.05 2.20 -12.67
C PRO A 59 -12.27 3.65 -13.13
N ALA A 60 -13.55 4.03 -13.18
CA ALA A 60 -14.01 5.42 -13.23
C ALA A 60 -13.08 6.32 -12.41
N GLY A 61 -12.77 7.50 -12.96
CA GLY A 61 -11.73 8.40 -12.46
C GLY A 61 -11.72 8.59 -10.94
N ALA A 62 -10.53 8.85 -10.39
CA ALA A 62 -10.36 9.14 -8.97
C ALA A 62 -11.44 10.12 -8.46
N PRO A 63 -12.03 9.89 -7.28
CA PRO A 63 -12.93 10.83 -6.64
C PRO A 63 -12.33 12.24 -6.58
N ALA A 64 -13.18 13.26 -6.71
CA ALA A 64 -12.75 14.64 -6.54
C ALA A 64 -12.17 14.88 -5.13
N PRO A 65 -11.29 15.89 -4.94
CA PRO A 65 -10.63 16.13 -3.65
C PRO A 65 -11.59 16.38 -2.48
N ASP A 66 -12.81 16.82 -2.74
CA ASP A 66 -13.90 17.10 -1.78
C ASP A 66 -14.98 16.00 -1.73
N ASP A 67 -15.01 15.06 -2.67
CA ASP A 67 -15.94 13.93 -2.65
C ASP A 67 -15.62 12.94 -1.52
N VAL A 68 -16.56 12.69 -0.61
CA VAL A 68 -16.37 11.79 0.54
C VAL A 68 -17.14 10.46 0.44
N ALA A 69 -17.70 10.13 -0.73
CA ALA A 69 -18.49 8.93 -0.94
C ALA A 69 -17.65 7.64 -0.87
N THR A 70 -18.02 6.75 0.04
CA THR A 70 -17.43 5.41 0.21
C THR A 70 -17.99 4.43 -0.82
N LEU A 71 -17.27 3.35 -1.07
CA LEU A 71 -17.72 2.23 -1.90
C LEU A 71 -18.86 1.46 -1.22
N SER A 72 -18.83 1.33 0.11
CA SER A 72 -19.88 0.68 0.90
C SER A 72 -21.15 1.53 1.09
N GLY A 73 -21.12 2.82 0.73
CA GLY A 73 -22.19 3.77 1.04
C GLY A 73 -22.25 4.20 2.52
N ALA A 74 -21.39 3.66 3.38
CA ALA A 74 -21.27 4.08 4.77
C ALA A 74 -20.80 5.54 4.87
N GLN A 75 -21.38 6.29 5.80
CA GLN A 75 -21.04 7.70 6.04
C GLN A 75 -20.42 7.86 7.41
N PHE A 76 -19.34 8.64 7.53
CA PHE A 76 -18.64 8.84 8.81
C PHE A 76 -19.59 9.32 9.93
N ALA A 77 -20.51 10.24 9.60
CA ALA A 77 -21.48 10.80 10.56
C ALA A 77 -22.42 9.75 11.19
N SER A 78 -22.54 8.56 10.61
CA SER A 78 -23.35 7.46 11.16
C SER A 78 -22.64 6.66 12.25
N PHE A 79 -21.36 6.95 12.54
CA PHE A 79 -20.55 6.20 13.48
C PHE A 79 -19.99 7.11 14.57
N THR A 80 -20.05 6.65 15.82
CA THR A 80 -19.34 7.29 16.93
C THR A 80 -18.04 6.53 17.15
N GLY A 81 -16.91 7.18 16.90
CA GLY A 81 -15.59 6.56 17.05
C GLY A 81 -15.13 6.49 18.51
N ASP A 82 -14.46 5.40 18.86
CA ASP A 82 -13.78 5.18 20.13
C ASP A 82 -12.26 5.27 19.94
N ALA A 83 -11.63 6.29 20.51
CA ALA A 83 -10.18 6.53 20.35
C ALA A 83 -9.31 5.42 20.98
N SER A 84 -9.79 4.73 22.02
CA SER A 84 -9.06 3.61 22.63
C SER A 84 -9.04 2.42 21.66
N LYS A 85 -10.19 2.07 21.08
CA LYS A 85 -10.25 1.06 20.00
C LYS A 85 -9.48 1.50 18.76
N GLY A 86 -9.52 2.80 18.45
CA GLY A 86 -8.76 3.41 17.37
C GLY A 86 -7.26 3.25 17.51
N LYS A 87 -6.73 3.39 18.72
CA LYS A 87 -5.32 3.12 19.02
C LYS A 87 -4.97 1.66 18.75
N THR A 88 -5.86 0.72 19.07
CA THR A 88 -5.69 -0.69 18.70
C THR A 88 -5.73 -0.88 17.19
N ALA A 89 -6.68 -0.26 16.48
CA ALA A 89 -6.76 -0.30 15.03
C ALA A 89 -5.51 0.29 14.35
N PHE A 90 -4.87 1.30 14.96
CA PHE A 90 -3.66 1.93 14.46
C PHE A 90 -2.45 0.99 14.39
N THR A 91 -2.47 -0.16 15.08
CA THR A 91 -1.34 -1.12 15.06
C THR A 91 -0.92 -1.53 13.64
N VAL A 92 -1.88 -1.65 12.70
CA VAL A 92 -1.58 -1.95 11.28
C VAL A 92 -0.90 -0.77 10.57
N CYS A 93 -1.16 0.46 11.01
CA CYS A 93 -0.58 1.68 10.49
C CYS A 93 0.82 1.94 11.07
N ALA A 94 1.06 1.52 12.31
CA ALA A 94 2.30 1.75 13.05
C ALA A 94 3.53 1.12 12.38
N THR A 95 3.35 0.07 11.57
CA THR A 95 4.42 -0.52 10.74
C THR A 95 5.04 0.51 9.80
N CYS A 96 4.22 1.40 9.25
CA CYS A 96 4.66 2.37 8.24
C CYS A 96 4.69 3.81 8.75
N HIS A 97 3.94 4.13 9.80
CA HIS A 97 3.75 5.51 10.26
C HIS A 97 4.12 5.69 11.73
N SER A 98 4.64 6.87 12.05
CA SER A 98 4.70 7.39 13.42
C SER A 98 3.55 8.36 13.67
N VAL A 99 3.19 8.57 14.94
CA VAL A 99 2.35 9.69 15.38
C VAL A 99 3.16 10.81 16.04
N GLU A 100 4.48 10.63 16.17
CA GLU A 100 5.35 11.65 16.74
C GLU A 100 5.65 12.76 15.73
N PRO A 101 5.72 14.04 16.16
CA PRO A 101 6.07 15.16 15.31
C PRO A 101 7.40 14.93 14.57
N GLY A 102 7.42 15.15 13.25
CA GLY A 102 8.63 15.05 12.43
C GLY A 102 9.19 13.64 12.20
N ALA A 103 8.66 12.61 12.86
CA ALA A 103 9.16 11.24 12.78
C ALA A 103 8.63 10.49 11.55
N ASN A 104 9.24 10.70 10.39
CA ASN A 104 8.93 9.96 9.17
C ASN A 104 9.49 8.51 9.23
N ARG A 105 8.79 7.56 8.59
CA ARG A 105 9.18 6.15 8.42
C ARG A 105 9.02 5.75 6.94
N ILE A 106 8.53 4.54 6.67
CA ILE A 106 8.09 4.12 5.32
C ILE A 106 7.04 5.10 4.79
N GLY A 107 6.11 5.51 5.65
CA GLY A 107 5.15 6.59 5.46
C GLY A 107 5.52 7.85 6.24
N PRO A 108 4.91 9.01 5.93
CA PRO A 108 5.13 10.25 6.67
C PRO A 108 4.55 10.14 8.09
N THR A 109 4.98 11.02 9.00
CA THR A 109 4.29 11.15 10.30
C THR A 109 2.81 11.51 10.13
N LEU A 110 1.97 10.91 10.97
CA LEU A 110 0.53 11.17 11.07
C LEU A 110 0.18 12.11 12.23
N HIS A 111 1.18 12.68 12.91
CA HIS A 111 0.97 13.74 13.91
C HIS A 111 0.12 14.87 13.31
N GLN A 112 -1.02 15.21 13.93
CA GLN A 112 -1.92 16.26 13.44
C GLN A 112 -2.31 16.08 11.96
N VAL A 113 -2.59 14.84 11.54
CA VAL A 113 -3.01 14.57 10.15
C VAL A 113 -4.42 15.09 9.87
N VAL A 114 -5.33 15.06 10.85
CA VAL A 114 -6.71 15.52 10.66
C VAL A 114 -6.73 17.03 10.40
N GLY A 115 -7.31 17.43 9.27
CA GLY A 115 -7.36 18.81 8.77
C GLY A 115 -6.13 19.24 7.98
N ARG A 116 -5.06 18.44 7.94
CA ARG A 116 -3.84 18.78 7.20
C ARG A 116 -4.01 18.57 5.69
N LYS A 117 -3.31 19.37 4.89
CA LYS A 117 -3.21 19.14 3.44
C LYS A 117 -2.42 17.86 3.13
N ALA A 118 -2.81 17.14 2.09
CA ALA A 118 -2.07 15.98 1.62
C ALA A 118 -0.71 16.37 1.04
N GLY A 119 0.29 15.50 1.20
CA GLY A 119 1.60 15.72 0.58
C GLY A 119 2.49 16.80 1.20
N THR A 120 2.20 17.27 2.42
CA THR A 120 2.88 18.47 2.99
C THR A 120 3.83 18.22 4.16
N VAL A 121 4.04 16.97 4.61
CA VAL A 121 4.98 16.73 5.71
C VAL A 121 6.41 17.00 5.24
N PRO A 122 7.16 17.92 5.90
CA PRO A 122 8.53 18.21 5.53
C PRO A 122 9.43 16.98 5.60
N GLY A 123 10.39 16.91 4.67
CA GLY A 123 11.39 15.83 4.64
C GLY A 123 10.85 14.46 4.21
N TYR A 124 9.57 14.30 3.86
CA TYR A 124 9.03 13.05 3.30
C TYR A 124 8.89 13.13 1.77
N SER A 125 9.29 12.07 1.07
CA SER A 125 9.21 11.98 -0.39
C SER A 125 7.89 11.32 -0.85
N TYR A 126 6.87 12.16 -1.05
CA TYR A 126 5.56 11.73 -1.52
C TYR A 126 5.57 11.19 -2.96
N SER A 127 4.54 10.43 -3.33
CA SER A 127 4.24 10.23 -4.75
C SER A 127 3.72 11.52 -5.38
N ALA A 128 3.91 11.68 -6.69
CA ALA A 128 3.35 12.82 -7.42
C ALA A 128 1.82 12.90 -7.25
N ALA A 129 1.13 11.76 -7.27
CA ALA A 129 -0.31 11.67 -7.08
C ALA A 129 -0.76 12.22 -5.72
N ASN A 130 -0.09 11.84 -4.62
CA ASN A 130 -0.47 12.33 -3.29
C ASN A 130 -0.19 13.84 -3.15
N LYS A 131 0.99 14.28 -3.61
CA LYS A 131 1.41 15.69 -3.56
C LYS A 131 0.47 16.62 -4.32
N ASN A 132 -0.06 16.15 -5.46
CA ASN A 132 -0.90 16.96 -6.35
C ASN A 132 -2.40 16.65 -6.18
N SER A 133 -2.80 15.87 -5.17
CA SER A 133 -4.18 15.41 -5.01
C SER A 133 -5.17 16.52 -4.67
N GLY A 134 -4.72 17.68 -4.17
CA GLY A 134 -5.59 18.75 -3.68
C GLY A 134 -6.36 18.42 -2.39
N ILE A 135 -6.17 17.22 -1.84
CA ILE A 135 -6.91 16.70 -0.69
C ILE A 135 -6.55 17.45 0.59
N THR A 136 -7.56 17.70 1.41
CA THR A 136 -7.43 18.01 2.83
C THR A 136 -7.94 16.80 3.62
N TRP A 137 -7.18 16.33 4.61
CA TRP A 137 -7.51 15.15 5.39
C TRP A 137 -8.58 15.44 6.45
N THR A 138 -9.80 15.76 6.02
CA THR A 138 -10.95 15.80 6.92
C THR A 138 -11.27 14.40 7.44
N LYS A 139 -12.11 14.30 8.48
CA LYS A 139 -12.52 12.99 9.02
C LYS A 139 -13.25 12.16 7.97
N GLU A 140 -14.13 12.79 7.20
CA GLU A 140 -14.92 12.17 6.14
C GLU A 140 -14.03 11.71 4.99
N LYS A 141 -13.05 12.52 4.59
CA LYS A 141 -12.09 12.15 3.55
C LYS A 141 -11.18 11.02 4.00
N LEU A 142 -10.72 11.03 5.25
CA LEU A 142 -9.97 9.90 5.84
C LEU A 142 -10.83 8.64 5.88
N PHE A 143 -12.11 8.75 6.24
CA PHE A 143 -13.05 7.63 6.27
C PHE A 143 -13.23 6.98 4.89
N GLN A 144 -13.30 7.79 3.82
CA GLN A 144 -13.29 7.32 2.44
C GLN A 144 -11.93 6.72 2.03
N TYR A 145 -10.84 7.42 2.31
CA TYR A 145 -9.49 7.01 1.90
C TYR A 145 -9.08 5.69 2.53
N LEU A 146 -9.38 5.49 3.80
CA LEU A 146 -9.02 4.29 4.55
C LEU A 146 -9.78 3.04 4.06
N GLU A 147 -10.96 3.18 3.44
CA GLU A 147 -11.67 2.06 2.84
C GLU A 147 -10.92 1.48 1.63
N LYS A 148 -10.37 2.36 0.76
CA LYS A 148 -9.57 1.93 -0.40
C LYS A 148 -8.60 3.03 -0.88
N PRO A 149 -7.36 3.10 -0.34
CA PRO A 149 -6.42 4.18 -0.65
C PRO A 149 -6.13 4.36 -2.15
N GLN A 150 -5.93 3.25 -2.87
CA GLN A 150 -5.60 3.27 -4.30
C GLN A 150 -6.74 3.74 -5.19
N ARG A 151 -8.00 3.70 -4.72
CA ARG A 151 -9.13 4.30 -5.44
C ARG A 151 -9.09 5.83 -5.32
N VAL A 152 -8.85 6.32 -4.12
CA VAL A 152 -8.97 7.75 -3.80
C VAL A 152 -7.75 8.54 -4.30
N ILE A 153 -6.55 7.95 -4.25
CA ILE A 153 -5.35 8.53 -4.85
C ILE A 153 -4.66 7.46 -5.72
N PRO A 154 -5.12 7.25 -6.96
CA PRO A 154 -4.44 6.34 -7.89
C PRO A 154 -2.99 6.74 -8.10
N GLY A 155 -2.06 5.79 -7.96
CA GLY A 155 -0.62 6.07 -8.00
C GLY A 155 -0.04 6.56 -6.66
N THR A 156 -0.80 6.45 -5.56
CA THR A 156 -0.22 6.54 -4.21
C THR A 156 0.77 5.38 -3.98
N LYS A 157 1.86 5.67 -3.27
CA LYS A 157 2.83 4.65 -2.84
C LYS A 157 2.36 3.85 -1.62
N MET A 158 1.21 4.22 -1.03
CA MET A 158 0.63 3.48 0.09
C MET A 158 0.00 2.17 -0.41
N THR A 159 0.63 1.04 -0.07
CA THR A 159 0.21 -0.31 -0.48
C THR A 159 -0.85 -0.94 0.43
N TYR A 160 -1.41 -0.17 1.37
CA TYR A 160 -2.43 -0.66 2.28
C TYR A 160 -3.70 -1.08 1.51
N PRO A 161 -4.20 -2.32 1.70
CA PRO A 161 -5.31 -2.85 0.91
C PRO A 161 -6.65 -2.14 1.18
N GLY A 162 -6.79 -1.53 2.36
CA GLY A 162 -8.01 -0.89 2.85
C GLY A 162 -8.50 -1.48 4.18
N MET A 163 -9.37 -0.73 4.85
CA MET A 163 -10.08 -1.09 6.08
C MET A 163 -11.58 -1.12 5.77
N ALA A 164 -12.13 -2.31 5.50
CA ALA A 164 -13.51 -2.45 5.03
C ALA A 164 -14.56 -2.14 6.10
N ASP A 165 -14.27 -2.44 7.37
CA ASP A 165 -15.18 -2.19 8.49
C ASP A 165 -15.31 -0.67 8.74
N PRO A 166 -16.51 -0.08 8.57
CA PRO A 166 -16.72 1.35 8.80
C PRO A 166 -16.56 1.76 10.27
N GLN A 167 -16.95 0.93 11.24
CA GLN A 167 -16.77 1.28 12.65
C GLN A 167 -15.29 1.31 13.01
N GLN A 168 -14.50 0.35 12.51
CA GLN A 168 -13.05 0.35 12.71
C GLN A 168 -12.38 1.60 12.11
N ARG A 169 -12.84 2.07 10.94
CA ARG A 169 -12.37 3.34 10.36
C ARG A 169 -12.71 4.53 11.25
N ALA A 170 -13.95 4.60 11.76
CA ALA A 170 -14.37 5.67 12.65
C ALA A 170 -13.56 5.72 13.96
N ASP A 171 -13.31 4.55 14.56
CA ASP A 171 -12.46 4.40 15.75
C ASP A 171 -11.03 4.89 15.47
N LEU A 172 -10.42 4.42 14.37
CA LEU A 172 -9.08 4.85 13.96
C LEU A 172 -9.00 6.38 13.78
N ILE A 173 -10.00 6.98 13.13
CA ILE A 173 -10.06 8.43 12.92
C ILE A 173 -10.23 9.19 14.24
N ALA A 174 -11.01 8.65 15.19
CA ALA A 174 -11.13 9.22 16.52
C ALA A 174 -9.76 9.25 17.23
N TYR A 175 -8.96 8.19 17.13
CA TYR A 175 -7.58 8.18 17.62
C TYR A 175 -6.68 9.18 16.88
N LEU A 176 -6.72 9.21 15.54
CA LEU A 176 -5.92 10.13 14.74
C LEU A 176 -6.22 11.62 15.02
N ALA A 177 -7.43 11.93 15.49
CA ALA A 177 -7.79 13.28 15.91
C ALA A 177 -7.18 13.68 17.26
N THR A 178 -6.63 12.73 18.02
CA THR A 178 -5.97 12.98 19.32
C THR A 178 -4.46 13.16 19.23
N VAL A 179 -3.87 12.85 18.07
CA VAL A 179 -2.41 12.78 17.87
C VAL A 179 -1.86 13.82 16.92
#